data_AF-A0A662H8I8-F1
#
_entry.id   AF-A0A662H8I8-F1
#
_cell.length_a   1.000
_cell.length_b   1.000
_cell.length_c   1.000
_cell.angle_alpha   90.00
_cell.angle_beta   90.00
_cell.angle_gamma   90.00
#
_symmetry.space_group_name_H-M   'P 1'
#
loop_
_entity.id
_entity.type
_entity.pdbx_description
1 polymer ?
#
loop_
_entity_poly.entity_id
_entity_poly.type
_entity_poly.pdbx_seq_one_letter_code
_entity_poly.pdbx_strand_id
1 'polypeptide(L)'
;MKSVESGKIRWKWIRVPEELHAHLATVARSEKIAIWKVIERGVSFWETARREKFREVSDFSKLTWYVYKFSASVGELRGNPTDENLRHLIRTCQQIAKRLGVDTSKVALAAEQYVKRPTRKGRMVLNDTAKEVVAQIILKFTRE
;
A
#
# COMPACT_ATOMS: atom_id res chain seq x y z
N MET A 1 28.79 -14.27 -7.02
CA MET A 1 29.46 -14.16 -5.70
C MET A 1 30.96 -14.04 -5.93
N LYS A 2 31.55 -12.85 -5.73
CA LYS A 2 33.01 -12.69 -5.66
C LYS A 2 33.35 -12.17 -4.27
N SER A 3 33.79 -13.11 -3.44
CA SER A 3 34.83 -12.99 -2.41
C SER A 3 35.02 -11.61 -1.77
N VAL A 4 34.40 -11.44 -0.60
CA VAL A 4 34.79 -10.46 0.41
C VAL A 4 36.06 -10.96 1.08
N GLU A 5 37.23 -10.64 0.51
CA GLU A 5 38.52 -10.83 1.15
C GLU A 5 39.11 -9.48 1.59
N SER A 6 39.48 -9.42 2.87
CA SER A 6 40.24 -8.37 3.58
C SER A 6 39.49 -7.06 3.91
N GLY A 7 39.37 -6.77 5.20
CA GLY A 7 38.72 -5.57 5.77
C GLY A 7 39.43 -4.24 5.53
N LYS A 8 40.03 -4.02 4.35
CA LYS A 8 40.61 -2.74 3.93
C LYS A 8 39.66 -2.02 2.97
N ILE A 9 39.26 -0.80 3.33
CA ILE A 9 38.45 0.06 2.47
C ILE A 9 39.28 0.44 1.24
N ARG A 10 38.73 0.17 0.05
CA ARG A 10 39.33 0.60 -1.23
C ARG A 10 38.79 1.98 -1.60
N TRP A 11 39.67 2.97 -1.61
CA TRP A 11 39.32 4.36 -1.94
C TRP A 11 39.24 4.59 -3.46
N LYS A 12 38.33 5.48 -3.87
CA LYS A 12 38.20 6.00 -5.23
C LYS A 12 37.91 7.49 -5.20
N TRP A 13 38.33 8.20 -6.24
CA TRP A 13 38.09 9.64 -6.38
C TRP A 13 36.72 9.90 -7.00
N ILE A 14 36.00 10.88 -6.46
CA ILE A 14 34.76 11.43 -7.02
C ILE A 14 34.99 12.92 -7.27
N ARG A 15 34.78 13.38 -8.49
CA ARG A 15 34.82 14.81 -8.81
C ARG A 15 33.47 15.42 -8.48
N VAL A 16 33.49 16.48 -7.67
CA VAL A 16 32.30 17.25 -7.28
C VAL A 16 32.58 18.75 -7.44
N PRO A 17 31.56 19.59 -7.65
CA PRO A 17 31.71 21.03 -7.63
C PRO A 17 32.30 21.54 -6.30
N GLU A 18 33.04 22.65 -6.36
CA GLU A 18 33.70 23.24 -5.19
C GLU A 18 32.71 23.63 -4.10
N GLU A 19 31.59 24.26 -4.48
CA GLU A 19 30.51 24.65 -3.57
C GLU A 19 29.94 23.44 -2.80
N LEU A 20 29.71 22.33 -3.51
CA LEU A 20 29.22 21.09 -2.89
C LEU A 20 30.24 20.49 -1.94
N HIS A 21 31.53 20.49 -2.31
CA HIS A 21 32.60 20.03 -1.44
C HIS A 21 32.68 20.86 -0.15
N ALA A 22 32.61 22.20 -0.26
CA ALA A 22 32.63 23.11 0.88
C ALA A 22 31.43 22.88 1.82
N HIS A 23 30.25 22.65 1.26
CA HIS A 23 29.05 22.30 2.02
C HIS A 23 29.22 20.97 2.76
N LEU A 24 29.63 19.91 2.05
CA LEU A 24 29.87 18.59 2.64
C LEU A 24 30.95 18.63 3.75
N ALA A 25 32.01 19.42 3.57
CA ALA A 25 33.05 19.63 4.57
C ALA A 25 32.53 20.33 5.83
N THR A 26 31.56 21.24 5.68
CA THR A 26 30.92 21.91 6.81
C THR A 26 30.09 20.94 7.63
N VAL A 27 29.26 20.12 6.97
CA VAL A 27 28.45 19.07 7.61
C VAL A 27 29.34 18.02 8.29
N ALA A 28 30.40 17.57 7.59
CA ALA A 28 31.36 16.61 8.12
C ALA A 28 32.04 17.11 9.41
N ARG A 29 32.41 18.41 9.45
CA ARG A 29 33.01 19.04 10.64
C ARG A 29 32.03 19.14 11.79
N SER A 30 30.80 19.58 11.56
CA SER A 30 29.79 19.69 12.62
C SER A 30 29.43 18.32 13.21
N GLU A 31 29.35 17.29 12.38
CA GLU A 31 29.00 15.93 12.80
C GLU A 31 30.20 15.07 13.22
N LYS A 32 31.43 15.60 13.11
CA LYS A 32 32.69 14.89 13.42
C LYS A 32 32.83 13.55 12.67
N ILE A 33 32.45 13.54 11.40
CA ILE A 33 32.55 12.38 10.52
C ILE A 33 33.35 12.70 9.26
N ALA A 34 33.78 11.67 8.53
CA ALA A 34 34.43 11.86 7.24
C ALA A 34 33.41 12.31 6.17
N ILE A 35 33.83 13.15 5.22
CA ILE A 35 32.99 13.66 4.11
C ILE A 35 32.28 12.54 3.36
N TRP A 36 32.95 11.41 3.10
CA TRP A 36 32.33 10.30 2.39
C TRP A 36 31.16 9.67 3.16
N LYS A 37 31.16 9.71 4.51
CA LYS A 37 30.04 9.24 5.34
C LYS A 37 28.83 10.15 5.22
N VAL A 38 29.04 11.45 5.01
CA VAL A 38 27.95 12.41 4.72
C VAL A 38 27.27 12.03 3.40
N ILE A 39 28.07 11.74 2.36
CA ILE A 39 27.56 11.29 1.05
C ILE A 39 26.81 9.96 1.20
N GLU A 40 27.41 8.98 1.87
CA GLU A 40 26.79 7.67 2.12
C GLU A 40 25.43 7.81 2.82
N ARG A 41 25.34 8.64 3.86
CA ARG A 41 24.08 8.92 4.57
C ARG A 41 23.05 9.57 3.67
N GLY A 42 23.45 10.58 2.88
CA GLY A 42 22.56 11.26 1.94
C GLY A 42 21.99 10.30 0.88
N VAL A 43 22.84 9.44 0.30
CA VAL A 43 22.41 8.41 -0.64
C VAL A 43 21.50 7.39 0.03
N SER A 44 21.86 6.90 1.22
CA SER A 44 21.06 5.93 1.97
C SER A 44 19.67 6.48 2.33
N PHE A 45 19.62 7.75 2.74
CA PHE A 45 18.37 8.45 3.02
C PHE A 45 17.52 8.57 1.75
N TRP A 46 18.11 9.02 0.64
CA TRP A 46 17.39 9.11 -0.63
C TRP A 46 16.87 7.75 -1.11
N GLU A 47 17.66 6.68 -1.00
CA GLU A 47 17.21 5.33 -1.36
C GLU A 47 16.06 4.84 -0.47
N THR A 48 16.09 5.18 0.82
CA THR A 48 15.04 4.82 1.79
C THR A 48 13.76 5.60 1.50
N ALA A 49 13.84 6.93 1.42
CA ALA A 49 12.71 7.80 1.10
C ALA A 49 12.11 7.48 -0.28
N ARG A 50 12.94 7.13 -1.26
CA ARG A 50 12.49 6.66 -2.58
C ARG A 50 11.74 5.34 -2.44
N ARG A 51 12.29 4.34 -1.75
CA ARG A 51 11.64 3.04 -1.53
C ARG A 51 10.31 3.19 -0.79
N GLU A 52 10.26 4.03 0.24
CA GLU A 52 9.04 4.35 0.99
C GLU A 52 8.00 5.00 0.08
N LYS A 53 8.35 6.03 -0.68
CA LYS A 53 7.42 6.65 -1.65
C LYS A 53 6.90 5.65 -2.70
N PHE A 54 7.75 4.77 -3.23
CA PHE A 54 7.31 3.74 -4.17
C PHE A 54 6.42 2.69 -3.49
N ARG A 55 6.69 2.36 -2.23
CA ARG A 55 5.86 1.47 -1.42
C ARG A 55 4.50 2.09 -1.13
N GLU A 56 4.45 3.34 -0.65
CA GLU A 56 3.21 4.09 -0.43
C GLU A 56 2.36 4.17 -1.71
N VAL A 57 2.96 4.49 -2.85
CA VAL A 57 2.26 4.52 -4.15
C VAL A 57 1.75 3.12 -4.53
N SER A 58 2.54 2.08 -4.28
CA SER A 58 2.14 0.69 -4.55
C SER A 58 1.00 0.22 -3.64
N ASP A 59 1.08 0.52 -2.34
CA ASP A 59 0.09 0.17 -1.34
C ASP A 59 -1.21 0.96 -1.58
N PHE A 60 -1.12 2.25 -1.89
CA PHE A 60 -2.27 3.06 -2.34
C PHE A 60 -2.93 2.50 -3.60
N SER A 61 -2.13 2.12 -4.60
CA SER A 61 -2.64 1.52 -5.85
C SER A 61 -3.34 0.19 -5.57
N LYS A 62 -2.76 -0.64 -4.69
CA LYS A 62 -3.33 -1.92 -4.24
C LYS A 62 -4.66 -1.70 -3.53
N LEU A 63 -4.74 -0.76 -2.59
CA LEU A 63 -5.99 -0.44 -1.87
C LEU A 63 -7.06 0.06 -2.84
N THR A 64 -6.70 0.99 -3.73
CA THR A 64 -7.60 1.54 -4.77
C THR A 64 -8.17 0.44 -5.67
N TRP A 65 -7.34 -0.52 -6.09
CA TRP A 65 -7.79 -1.67 -6.88
C TRP A 65 -8.84 -2.51 -6.15
N TYR A 66 -8.66 -2.74 -4.85
CA TYR A 66 -9.63 -3.49 -4.06
C TYR A 66 -10.91 -2.70 -3.79
N VAL A 67 -10.84 -1.38 -3.58
CA VAL A 67 -12.02 -0.52 -3.49
C VAL A 67 -12.84 -0.60 -4.78
N TYR A 68 -12.19 -0.43 -5.94
CA TYR A 68 -12.84 -0.50 -7.25
C TYR A 68 -13.48 -1.87 -7.50
N LYS A 69 -12.68 -2.94 -7.40
CA LYS A 69 -13.15 -4.32 -7.66
C LYS A 69 -14.32 -4.70 -6.77
N PHE A 70 -14.23 -4.37 -5.48
CA PHE A 70 -15.29 -4.62 -4.53
C PHE A 70 -16.57 -3.86 -4.87
N SER A 71 -16.46 -2.55 -5.10
CA SER A 71 -17.60 -1.70 -5.43
C SER A 71 -18.28 -2.13 -6.74
N ALA A 72 -17.50 -2.56 -7.74
CA ALA A 72 -18.01 -3.13 -8.98
C ALA A 72 -18.78 -4.42 -8.74
N SER A 73 -18.21 -5.35 -7.95
CA SER A 73 -18.85 -6.63 -7.60
C SER A 73 -20.17 -6.43 -6.83
N VAL A 74 -20.19 -5.49 -5.89
CA VAL A 74 -21.41 -5.11 -5.14
C VAL A 74 -22.44 -4.47 -6.08
N GLY A 75 -22.00 -3.55 -6.95
CA GLY A 75 -22.87 -2.87 -7.91
C GLY A 75 -23.55 -3.84 -8.88
N GLU A 76 -22.81 -4.80 -9.41
CA GLU A 76 -23.29 -5.86 -10.28
C GLU A 76 -24.32 -6.75 -9.58
N LEU A 77 -24.02 -7.24 -8.37
CA LEU A 77 -24.98 -8.00 -7.56
C LEU A 77 -26.24 -7.20 -7.25
N ARG A 78 -26.09 -5.91 -6.93
CA ARG A 78 -27.18 -5.01 -6.58
C ARG A 78 -28.15 -4.83 -7.74
N GLY A 79 -27.61 -4.67 -8.95
CA GLY A 79 -28.37 -4.53 -10.20
C GLY A 79 -28.98 -5.84 -10.68
N ASN A 80 -28.26 -6.95 -10.52
CA ASN A 80 -28.67 -8.28 -10.95
C ASN A 80 -28.35 -9.34 -9.87
N PRO A 81 -29.28 -9.63 -8.94
CA PRO A 81 -29.03 -10.50 -7.79
C PRO A 81 -29.10 -11.98 -8.16
N THR A 82 -28.04 -12.50 -8.80
CA THR A 82 -27.90 -13.91 -9.16
C THR A 82 -26.90 -14.63 -8.26
N ASP A 83 -27.00 -15.97 -8.18
CA ASP A 83 -26.02 -16.79 -7.45
C ASP A 83 -24.61 -16.66 -8.04
N GLU A 84 -24.49 -16.40 -9.35
CA GLU A 84 -23.22 -16.13 -10.00
C GLU A 84 -22.58 -14.86 -9.48
N ASN A 85 -23.32 -13.75 -9.49
CA ASN A 85 -22.84 -12.47 -8.97
C ASN A 85 -22.53 -12.54 -7.48
N LEU A 86 -23.27 -13.36 -6.72
CA LEU A 86 -22.99 -13.63 -5.32
C LEU A 86 -21.63 -14.32 -5.18
N ARG A 87 -21.36 -15.38 -5.95
CA ARG A 87 -20.05 -16.06 -5.96
C ARG A 87 -18.91 -15.12 -6.34
N HIS A 88 -19.12 -14.20 -7.27
CA HIS A 88 -18.14 -13.17 -7.61
C HIS A 88 -17.84 -12.26 -6.41
N LEU A 89 -18.88 -11.73 -5.77
CA LEU A 89 -18.72 -10.89 -4.59
C LEU A 89 -18.03 -11.64 -3.44
N ILE A 90 -18.45 -12.87 -3.12
CA ILE A 90 -17.84 -13.68 -2.06
C ILE A 90 -16.35 -13.94 -2.33
N ARG A 91 -15.96 -14.24 -3.57
CA ARG A 91 -14.54 -14.37 -3.95
C ARG A 91 -13.77 -13.07 -3.72
N THR A 92 -14.36 -11.93 -4.06
CA THR A 92 -13.75 -10.62 -3.81
C THR A 92 -13.61 -10.35 -2.30
N CYS A 93 -14.62 -10.67 -1.49
CA CYS A 93 -14.57 -10.59 -0.02
C CYS A 93 -13.44 -11.44 0.57
N GLN A 94 -13.27 -12.68 0.10
CA GLN A 94 -12.17 -13.55 0.52
C GLN A 94 -10.80 -12.97 0.17
N GLN A 95 -10.65 -12.38 -1.03
CA GLN A 95 -9.41 -11.73 -1.41
C GLN A 95 -9.08 -10.54 -0.51
N ILE A 96 -10.09 -9.73 -0.17
CA ILE A 96 -9.94 -8.57 0.72
C ILE A 96 -9.56 -9.01 2.13
N ALA A 97 -10.26 -9.99 2.70
CA ALA A 97 -9.94 -10.55 4.01
C ALA A 97 -8.51 -11.10 4.05
N LYS A 98 -8.10 -11.90 3.04
CA LYS A 98 -6.78 -12.52 3.01
C LYS A 98 -5.64 -11.53 2.75
N ARG A 99 -5.83 -10.54 1.86
CA ARG A 99 -4.73 -9.68 1.36
C ARG A 99 -4.65 -8.33 2.04
N LEU A 100 -5.76 -7.87 2.61
CA LEU A 100 -5.86 -6.60 3.32
C LEU A 100 -6.18 -6.78 4.80
N GLY A 101 -6.64 -7.96 5.25
CA GLY A 101 -7.01 -8.17 6.66
C GLY A 101 -8.25 -7.38 7.08
N VAL A 102 -9.15 -7.08 6.14
CA VAL A 102 -10.41 -6.36 6.38
C VAL A 102 -11.54 -7.38 6.53
N ASP A 103 -12.35 -7.25 7.59
CA ASP A 103 -13.50 -8.13 7.79
C ASP A 103 -14.61 -7.79 6.79
N THR A 104 -15.08 -8.83 6.09
CA THR A 104 -16.11 -8.75 5.06
C THR A 104 -17.31 -9.65 5.37
N SER A 105 -17.36 -10.25 6.56
CA SER A 105 -18.42 -11.17 6.99
C SER A 105 -19.82 -10.55 6.90
N LYS A 106 -19.99 -9.31 7.38
CA LYS A 106 -21.27 -8.61 7.37
C LYS A 106 -21.81 -8.40 5.95
N VAL A 107 -20.97 -7.98 5.01
CA VAL A 107 -21.40 -7.74 3.62
C VAL A 107 -21.69 -9.05 2.89
N ALA A 108 -20.93 -10.12 3.17
CA ALA A 108 -21.21 -11.46 2.64
C ALA A 108 -22.59 -11.95 3.08
N LEU A 109 -22.91 -11.85 4.38
CA LEU A 109 -24.21 -12.23 4.90
C LEU A 109 -25.34 -11.38 4.30
N ALA A 110 -25.16 -10.05 4.22
CA ALA A 110 -26.14 -9.16 3.62
C ALA A 110 -26.40 -9.48 2.14
N ALA A 111 -25.34 -9.83 1.40
CA ALA A 111 -25.42 -10.24 0.00
C ALA A 111 -26.20 -11.54 -0.17
N GLU A 112 -25.91 -12.57 0.64
CA GLU A 112 -26.64 -13.84 0.62
C GLU A 112 -28.14 -13.65 0.90
N GLN A 113 -28.47 -12.83 1.90
CA GLN A 113 -29.86 -12.50 2.23
C GLN A 113 -30.54 -11.72 1.10
N TYR A 114 -29.81 -10.80 0.46
CA TYR A 114 -30.34 -9.99 -0.63
C TYR A 114 -30.63 -10.83 -1.87
N VAL A 115 -29.78 -11.79 -2.25
CA VAL A 115 -30.04 -12.70 -3.37
C VAL A 115 -31.28 -13.56 -3.11
N LYS A 116 -31.42 -14.10 -1.90
CA LYS A 116 -32.62 -14.89 -1.52
C LYS A 116 -33.90 -14.07 -1.56
N ARG A 117 -33.84 -12.80 -1.18
CA ARG A 117 -35.01 -11.90 -1.15
C ARG A 117 -34.62 -10.46 -1.51
N PRO A 118 -34.64 -10.11 -2.82
CA PRO A 118 -34.25 -8.79 -3.30
C PRO A 118 -35.26 -7.69 -2.92
N THR A 119 -35.16 -7.17 -1.70
CA THR A 119 -36.03 -6.08 -1.21
C THR A 119 -35.28 -4.77 -1.18
N ARG A 120 -36.03 -3.65 -1.18
CA ARG A 120 -35.47 -2.31 -0.98
C ARG A 120 -34.69 -2.22 0.34
N LYS A 121 -35.21 -2.79 1.43
CA LYS A 121 -34.52 -2.84 2.74
C LYS A 121 -33.23 -3.67 2.67
N GLY A 122 -33.28 -4.86 2.06
CA GLY A 122 -32.08 -5.69 1.86
C GLY A 122 -31.00 -4.99 1.04
N ARG A 123 -31.40 -4.25 -0.01
CA ARG A 123 -30.49 -3.42 -0.80
C ARG A 123 -29.81 -2.33 0.04
N MET A 124 -30.54 -1.71 0.96
CA MET A 124 -29.97 -0.69 1.87
C MET A 124 -28.94 -1.32 2.81
N VAL A 125 -29.25 -2.46 3.43
CA VAL A 125 -28.31 -3.18 4.30
C VAL A 125 -27.06 -3.61 3.55
N LEU A 126 -27.20 -4.10 2.30
CA LEU A 126 -26.05 -4.42 1.44
C LEU A 126 -25.18 -3.19 1.17
N ASN A 127 -25.79 -2.04 0.87
CA ASN A 127 -25.04 -0.81 0.64
C ASN A 127 -24.31 -0.32 1.90
N ASP A 128 -24.97 -0.35 3.06
CA ASP A 128 -24.41 0.13 4.32
C ASP A 128 -23.20 -0.72 4.74
N THR A 129 -23.34 -2.04 4.67
CA THR A 129 -22.24 -2.98 4.95
C THR A 129 -21.12 -2.88 3.91
N ALA A 130 -21.43 -2.66 2.63
CA ALA A 130 -20.42 -2.42 1.62
C ALA A 130 -19.65 -1.11 1.85
N LYS A 131 -20.34 -0.03 2.23
CA LYS A 131 -19.71 1.24 2.59
C LYS A 131 -18.76 1.08 3.78
N GLU A 132 -19.13 0.28 4.78
CA GLU A 132 -18.28 -0.02 5.94
C GLU A 132 -16.96 -0.70 5.51
N VAL A 133 -17.02 -1.68 4.61
CA VAL A 133 -15.82 -2.34 4.05
C VAL A 133 -14.93 -1.34 3.31
N VAL A 134 -15.50 -0.48 2.46
CA VAL A 134 -14.73 0.56 1.74
C VAL A 134 -14.05 1.51 2.72
N ALA A 135 -14.77 1.96 3.76
CA ALA A 135 -14.21 2.82 4.79
C ALA A 135 -13.04 2.14 5.53
N GLN A 136 -13.16 0.85 5.86
CA GLN A 136 -12.07 0.09 6.49
C GLN A 136 -10.83 -0.05 5.58
N ILE A 137 -11.03 -0.25 4.27
CA ILE A 137 -9.92 -0.28 3.30
C ILE A 137 -9.22 1.08 3.23
N ILE A 138 -9.98 2.19 3.21
CA ILE A 138 -9.43 3.55 3.18
C ILE A 138 -8.68 3.86 4.48
N LEU A 139 -9.25 3.52 5.65
CA LEU A 139 -8.61 3.77 6.95
C LEU A 139 -7.30 3.03 7.14
N LYS A 140 -7.07 1.93 6.41
CA LYS A 140 -5.75 1.27 6.40
C LYS A 140 -4.66 2.11 5.77
N PHE A 141 -4.98 2.95 4.79
CA PHE A 141 -4.00 3.88 4.19
C PHE A 141 -3.55 4.95 5.18
N THR A 142 -4.42 5.39 6.10
CA THR A 142 -4.13 6.50 7.02
C THR A 142 -3.42 6.07 8.31
N ARG A 143 -3.30 4.77 8.56
CA ARG A 143 -2.75 4.20 9.81
C ARG A 143 -1.37 3.55 9.64
N GLU A 144 -0.81 3.59 8.44
CA GLU A 144 0.58 3.23 8.13
C GLU A 144 1.41 4.52 8.00
#